data_AF-A0AAD3W008-F1
#
_entry.id   AF-A0AAD3W008-F1
#
_cell.length_a   1.000
_cell.length_b   1.000
_cell.length_c   1.000
_cell.angle_alpha   90.00
_cell.angle_beta   90.00
_cell.angle_gamma   90.00
#
_symmetry.space_group_name_H-M   'P 1'
#
loop_
_entity.id
_entity.type
_entity.pdbx_description
1 polymer ?
#
loop_
_entity_poly.entity_id
_entity_poly.type
_entity_poly.pdbx_seq_one_letter_code
_entity_poly.pdbx_strand_id
1 'polypeptide(L)'
;VKQGTVLPSLVEFTLKDDRRGDPLITEDALVALNIVSREAVEYMKQTARRATAILRSHLDEKGLELIDIKYEFGEVEGRTMIIDEISGDSMRVVKNGQVLLQRELYAEIFSEEAI
;
A
#
# COMPACT_ATOMS: atom_id res chain seq x y z
N VAL A 1 13.33 -11.22 15.27
CA VAL A 1 12.15 -10.64 14.60
C VAL A 1 11.16 -10.20 15.68
N LYS A 2 10.70 -8.96 15.65
CA LYS A 2 9.71 -8.41 16.61
C LYS A 2 8.62 -7.68 15.82
N GLN A 3 7.35 -7.89 16.18
CA GLN A 3 6.25 -7.14 15.59
C GLN A 3 6.41 -5.63 15.89
N GLY A 4 6.07 -4.77 14.92
CA GLY A 4 6.24 -3.32 15.03
C GLY A 4 7.68 -2.82 14.81
N THR A 5 8.60 -3.68 14.34
CA THR A 5 9.94 -3.21 13.93
C THR A 5 9.80 -2.30 12.71
N VAL A 6 10.31 -1.07 12.81
CA VAL A 6 10.33 -0.12 11.69
C VAL A 6 11.21 -0.67 10.56
N LEU A 7 10.66 -0.70 9.35
CA LEU A 7 11.34 -1.15 8.14
C LEU A 7 11.66 0.03 7.21
N PRO A 8 12.68 -0.08 6.35
CA PRO A 8 13.07 0.99 5.42
C PRO A 8 12.14 1.05 4.19
N SER A 9 10.83 1.21 4.41
CA SER A 9 9.79 1.22 3.36
C SER A 9 9.94 0.04 2.39
N LEU A 10 9.85 -1.16 2.97
CA LEU A 10 9.88 -2.43 2.24
C LEU A 10 8.70 -2.48 1.27
N VAL A 11 8.97 -2.94 0.05
CA VAL A 11 7.94 -3.23 -0.96
C VAL A 11 8.04 -4.72 -1.27
N GLU A 12 6.93 -5.41 -1.13
CA GLU A 12 6.77 -6.82 -1.49
C GLU A 12 5.72 -6.90 -2.62
N PHE A 13 5.83 -7.93 -3.46
CA PHE A 13 4.89 -8.16 -4.54
C PHE A 13 4.09 -9.43 -4.28
N THR A 14 2.80 -9.39 -4.58
CA THR A 14 1.93 -10.54 -4.68
C THR A 14 1.37 -10.65 -6.10
N LEU A 15 1.08 -11.86 -6.54
CA LEU A 15 0.26 -12.06 -7.74
C LEU A 15 -1.21 -11.98 -7.33
N LYS A 16 -2.02 -11.21 -8.06
CA LYS A 16 -3.48 -11.24 -7.91
C LYS A 16 -4.00 -12.60 -8.39
N ASP A 17 -4.19 -13.53 -7.46
CA ASP A 17 -4.72 -14.86 -7.68
C ASP A 17 -5.52 -15.29 -6.44
N ASP A 18 -6.78 -14.88 -6.41
CA ASP A 18 -7.69 -15.14 -5.30
C ASP A 18 -7.85 -16.63 -5.01
N ARG A 19 -7.65 -17.51 -6.02
CA ARG A 19 -7.75 -18.96 -5.85
C ARG A 19 -6.56 -19.53 -5.07
N ARG A 20 -5.42 -18.83 -5.09
CA ARG A 20 -4.18 -19.23 -4.42
C ARG A 20 -3.82 -18.32 -3.24
N GLY A 21 -4.69 -17.36 -2.92
CA GLY A 21 -4.51 -16.45 -1.78
C GLY A 21 -3.40 -15.45 -2.00
N ASP A 22 -3.32 -14.88 -3.20
CA ASP A 22 -2.37 -13.83 -3.58
C ASP A 22 -0.90 -14.12 -3.19
N PRO A 23 -0.28 -15.15 -3.80
CA PRO A 23 1.04 -15.60 -3.36
C PRO A 23 2.12 -14.53 -3.58
N LEU A 24 3.07 -14.45 -2.63
CA LEU A 24 4.27 -13.63 -2.77
C LEU A 24 5.07 -14.05 -4.02
N ILE A 25 5.62 -13.05 -4.71
CA ILE A 25 6.49 -13.24 -5.87
C ILE A 25 7.66 -12.25 -5.80
N THR A 26 8.82 -12.67 -6.28
CA THR A 26 10.00 -11.81 -6.35
C THR A 26 10.00 -10.98 -7.63
N GLU A 27 10.70 -9.85 -7.62
CA GLU A 27 10.91 -9.02 -8.82
C GLU A 27 11.55 -9.80 -9.98
N ASP A 28 12.51 -10.68 -9.69
CA ASP A 28 13.16 -11.49 -10.71
C ASP A 28 12.19 -12.49 -11.34
N ALA A 29 11.30 -13.08 -10.55
CA ALA A 29 10.28 -13.99 -11.06
C ALA A 29 9.22 -13.24 -11.89
N LEU A 30 8.80 -12.04 -11.47
CA LEU A 30 7.90 -11.18 -12.25
C LEU A 30 8.47 -10.90 -13.66
N VAL A 31 9.76 -10.56 -13.73
CA VAL A 31 10.46 -10.29 -15.00
C VAL A 31 10.66 -11.56 -15.81
N ALA A 32 11.12 -12.66 -15.18
CA ALA A 32 11.38 -13.93 -15.86
C ALA A 32 10.12 -14.57 -16.47
N LEU A 33 8.96 -14.35 -15.84
CA LEU A 33 7.66 -14.81 -16.33
C LEU A 33 7.02 -13.84 -17.33
N ASN A 34 7.68 -12.73 -17.69
CA ASN A 34 7.15 -11.68 -18.56
C ASN A 34 5.82 -11.08 -18.07
N ILE A 35 5.62 -10.99 -16.75
CA ILE A 35 4.42 -10.37 -16.16
C ILE A 35 4.55 -8.85 -16.22
N VAL A 36 5.74 -8.33 -15.92
CA VAL A 36 6.09 -6.91 -16.01
C VAL A 36 7.56 -6.75 -16.42
N SER A 37 7.89 -5.63 -17.05
CA SER A 37 9.29 -5.31 -17.38
C SER A 37 10.08 -4.91 -16.13
N ARG A 38 11.41 -5.01 -16.19
CA ARG A 38 12.28 -4.56 -15.09
C ARG A 38 12.14 -3.05 -14.82
N GLU A 39 11.93 -2.26 -15.87
CA GLU A 39 11.65 -0.84 -15.75
C GLU A 39 10.33 -0.57 -15.03
N ALA A 40 9.27 -1.32 -15.36
CA ALA A 40 7.99 -1.23 -14.69
C ALA A 40 8.10 -1.62 -13.21
N VAL A 41 8.86 -2.66 -12.85
CA VAL A 41 9.10 -3.05 -11.45
C VAL A 41 9.73 -1.91 -10.64
N GLU A 42 10.76 -1.26 -11.18
CA GLU A 42 11.40 -0.13 -10.49
C GLU A 42 10.46 1.07 -10.38
N TYR A 43 9.69 1.36 -11.43
CA TYR A 43 8.65 2.38 -11.38
C TYR A 43 7.60 2.10 -10.30
N MET A 44 7.09 0.86 -10.22
CA MET A 44 6.10 0.45 -9.21
C MET A 44 6.65 0.65 -7.80
N LYS A 45 7.89 0.21 -7.53
CA LYS A 45 8.54 0.39 -6.21
C LYS A 45 8.70 1.85 -5.83
N GLN A 46 9.19 2.69 -6.75
CA GLN A 46 9.39 4.12 -6.48
C GLN A 46 8.04 4.83 -6.27
N THR A 47 7.05 4.48 -7.08
CA THR A 47 5.71 5.07 -7.02
C THR A 47 4.98 4.68 -5.74
N ALA A 48 5.03 3.40 -5.36
CA ALA A 48 4.46 2.89 -4.10
C ALA A 48 5.06 3.62 -2.90
N ARG A 49 6.40 3.74 -2.83
CA ARG A 49 7.08 4.46 -1.73
C ARG A 49 6.67 5.93 -1.67
N ARG A 50 6.58 6.60 -2.82
CA ARG A 50 6.15 8.01 -2.88
C ARG A 50 4.70 8.18 -2.43
N ALA A 51 3.79 7.33 -2.91
CA ALA A 51 2.40 7.34 -2.49
C ALA A 51 2.26 7.06 -0.98
N THR A 52 3.01 6.08 -0.47
CA THR A 52 3.04 5.75 0.97
C THR A 52 3.53 6.93 1.80
N ALA A 53 4.59 7.63 1.35
CA ALA A 53 5.09 8.81 2.06
C ALA A 53 4.06 9.95 2.13
N ILE A 54 3.31 10.18 1.05
CA ILE A 54 2.23 11.19 1.01
C ILE A 54 1.12 10.81 2.00
N LEU A 55 0.63 9.57 1.95
CA LEU A 55 -0.43 9.09 2.84
C LEU A 55 0.01 9.09 4.29
N ARG A 56 1.24 8.64 4.57
CA ARG A 56 1.83 8.66 5.91
C ARG A 56 1.88 10.08 6.46
N SER A 57 2.36 11.05 5.70
CA SER A 57 2.41 12.45 6.14
C SER A 57 1.02 12.97 6.51
N HIS A 58 0.01 12.66 5.69
CA HIS A 58 -1.36 13.08 5.94
C HIS A 58 -1.98 12.43 7.18
N LEU A 59 -1.69 11.16 7.43
CA LEU A 59 -2.15 10.44 8.63
C LEU A 59 -1.41 10.91 9.89
N ASP A 60 -0.11 11.14 9.79
CA ASP A 60 0.73 11.62 10.89
C ASP A 60 0.24 12.99 11.42
N GLU A 61 -0.23 13.89 10.54
CA GLU A 61 -0.86 15.17 10.90
C GLU A 61 -2.10 15.02 11.80
N LYS A 62 -2.78 13.86 11.74
CA LYS A 62 -3.96 13.51 12.54
C LYS A 62 -3.62 12.61 13.73
N GLY A 63 -2.33 12.37 14.00
CA GLY A 63 -1.87 11.49 15.07
C GLY A 63 -2.16 10.00 14.80
N LEU A 64 -2.25 9.62 13.52
CA LEU A 64 -2.49 8.26 13.05
C LEU A 64 -1.21 7.69 12.42
N GLU A 65 -0.81 6.48 12.82
CA GLU A 65 0.39 5.81 12.32
C GLU A 65 0.05 4.84 11.19
N LEU A 66 0.60 5.04 9.98
CA LEU A 66 0.49 4.09 8.88
C LEU A 66 1.49 2.93 9.05
N ILE A 67 0.98 1.70 9.20
CA ILE A 67 1.80 0.49 9.34
C ILE A 67 2.20 -0.06 7.97
N ASP A 68 1.22 -0.28 7.10
CA ASP A 68 1.42 -0.66 5.70
C ASP A 68 0.18 -0.36 4.84
N ILE A 69 0.36 -0.51 3.53
CA ILE A 69 -0.67 -0.31 2.53
C ILE A 69 -0.38 -1.17 1.29
N LYS A 70 -1.44 -1.69 0.69
CA LYS A 70 -1.43 -2.41 -0.59
C LYS A 70 -1.82 -1.47 -1.72
N TYR A 71 -1.10 -1.54 -2.83
CA TYR A 71 -1.49 -0.88 -4.09
C TYR A 71 -1.65 -1.92 -5.18
N GLU A 72 -2.62 -1.71 -6.06
CA GLU A 72 -2.73 -2.47 -7.31
C GLU A 72 -2.14 -1.64 -8.45
N PHE A 73 -1.33 -2.27 -9.29
CA PHE A 73 -0.74 -1.65 -10.47
C PHE A 73 -1.26 -2.32 -11.72
N GLY A 74 -1.52 -1.49 -12.73
CA GLY A 74 -1.98 -1.95 -14.03
C GLY A 74 -1.39 -1.11 -15.15
N GLU A 75 -1.60 -1.58 -16.37
CA GLU A 75 -1.29 -0.82 -17.57
C GLU A 75 -2.54 -0.09 -18.07
N VAL A 76 -2.44 1.22 -18.23
CA VAL A 76 -3.48 2.04 -18.85
C VAL A 76 -2.80 2.84 -19.96
N GLU A 77 -3.30 2.71 -21.19
CA GLU A 77 -2.73 3.35 -22.38
C GLU A 77 -1.21 3.12 -22.56
N GLY A 78 -0.75 1.90 -22.27
CA GLY A 78 0.67 1.54 -22.39
C GLY A 78 1.56 2.06 -21.26
N ARG A 79 0.98 2.58 -20.16
CA ARG A 79 1.72 3.10 -19.01
C ARG A 79 1.36 2.36 -17.74
N THR A 80 2.38 1.90 -17.02
CA THR A 80 2.21 1.39 -15.66
C THR A 80 1.77 2.52 -14.73
N MET A 81 0.71 2.29 -13.96
CA MET A 81 0.22 3.23 -12.95
C MET A 81 -0.46 2.51 -11.80
N ILE A 82 -0.60 3.20 -10.66
CA ILE A 82 -1.50 2.75 -9.59
C ILE A 82 -2.91 2.79 -10.15
N ILE A 83 -3.63 1.69 -9.97
CA ILE A 83 -5.04 1.52 -10.31
C ILE A 83 -5.80 1.12 -9.04
N ASP A 84 -7.07 0.76 -9.22
CA ASP A 84 -7.97 0.35 -8.15
C ASP A 84 -8.19 1.46 -7.09
N GLU A 85 -8.76 1.10 -5.95
CA GLU A 85 -9.02 2.03 -4.86
C GLU A 85 -7.88 2.13 -3.83
N ILE A 86 -7.78 3.30 -3.21
CA ILE A 86 -7.00 3.52 -1.99
C ILE A 86 -8.01 3.83 -0.90
N SER A 87 -8.26 2.85 -0.02
CA SER A 87 -9.26 2.93 1.03
C SER A 87 -8.75 2.40 2.35
N GLY A 88 -9.50 2.57 3.44
CA GLY A 88 -9.17 1.99 4.73
C GLY A 88 -9.07 0.46 4.72
N ASP A 89 -9.61 -0.23 3.71
CA ASP A 89 -9.46 -1.68 3.54
C ASP A 89 -8.11 -2.07 2.92
N SER A 90 -7.46 -1.13 2.24
CA SER A 90 -6.15 -1.34 1.61
C SER A 90 -4.97 -1.10 2.55
N MET A 91 -5.19 -0.58 3.75
CA MET A 91 -4.14 -0.12 4.67
C MET A 91 -4.39 -0.53 6.12
N ARG A 92 -3.31 -0.60 6.90
CA ARG A 92 -3.38 -0.76 8.35
C ARG A 92 -2.90 0.50 9.03
N VAL A 93 -3.80 1.13 9.78
CA VAL A 93 -3.54 2.38 10.50
C VAL A 93 -3.72 2.14 12.00
N VAL A 94 -2.81 2.68 12.80
CA VAL A 94 -2.79 2.53 14.26
C VAL A 94 -3.04 3.87 14.93
N LYS A 95 -3.86 3.85 15.98
CA LYS A 95 -4.00 4.95 16.94
C LYS A 95 -3.87 4.37 18.35
N ASN A 96 -3.02 4.98 19.18
CA ASN A 96 -2.78 4.54 20.57
C ASN A 96 -2.45 3.04 20.70
N GLY A 97 -1.71 2.47 19.75
CA GLY A 97 -1.32 1.06 19.74
C GLY A 97 -2.42 0.08 19.30
N GLN A 98 -3.58 0.56 18.86
CA GLN A 98 -4.67 -0.26 18.31
C GLN A 98 -4.80 -0.05 16.81
N VAL A 99 -4.92 -1.15 16.05
CA VAL A 99 -5.26 -1.09 14.63
C VAL A 99 -6.72 -0.70 14.49
N LEU A 100 -6.98 0.34 13.72
CA LEU A 100 -8.33 0.84 13.45
C LEU A 100 -9.03 -0.02 12.38
N LEU A 101 -10.32 -0.29 12.58
CA LEU A 101 -11.20 -0.77 11.54
C LEU A 101 -11.46 0.34 10.51
N GLN A 102 -11.82 -0.02 9.27
CA GLN A 102 -12.09 0.93 8.19
C GLN A 102 -13.06 2.06 8.60
N ARG A 103 -14.14 1.72 9.33
CA ARG A 103 -15.13 2.70 9.81
C ARG A 103 -14.57 3.64 10.89
N GLU A 104 -13.66 3.15 11.72
CA GLU A 104 -13.01 3.94 12.76
C GLU A 104 -11.99 4.89 12.13
N LEU A 105 -11.19 4.40 11.17
CA LEU A 105 -10.29 5.23 10.39
C LEU A 105 -11.06 6.32 9.62
N TYR A 106 -12.19 5.98 9.01
CA TYR A 106 -13.07 6.97 8.37
C TYR A 106 -13.51 8.05 9.35
N ALA A 107 -13.97 7.66 10.54
CA ALA A 107 -14.36 8.62 11.57
C ALA A 107 -13.18 9.53 11.93
N GLU A 108 -11.99 8.98 12.19
CA GLU A 108 -10.79 9.77 12.54
C GLU A 108 -10.35 10.76 11.45
N ILE A 109 -10.52 10.41 10.18
CA ILE A 109 -10.13 11.29 9.06
C ILE A 109 -11.15 12.42 8.89
N PHE A 110 -12.45 12.12 8.98
CA PHE A 110 -13.54 13.00 8.56
C PHE A 110 -14.38 13.60 9.71
N SER A 111 -14.16 13.22 10.97
CA SER A 111 -14.97 13.72 12.10
C SER A 111 -14.74 15.18 12.48
N GLU A 112 -13.79 15.87 11.83
CA GLU A 112 -13.56 17.31 12.04
C GLU A 112 -14.36 18.22 11.09
N GLU A 113 -15.14 17.67 10.15
CA GLU A 113 -16.09 18.44 9.33
C GLU A 113 -17.50 18.43 9.96
N ALA A 114 -17.59 18.86 11.22
CA ALA A 114 -18.84 19.40 11.76
C ALA A 114 -18.88 20.89 11.43
N ILE A 115 -19.45 21.22 10.27
CA ILE A 115 -19.95 22.57 9.94
C ILE A 115 -21.17 22.86 10.84
#